data_AF-B8CCC7-F1
#
_entry.id   AF-B8CCC7-F1
#
_cell.length_a   1.000
_cell.length_b   1.000
_cell.length_c   1.000
_cell.angle_alpha   90.00
_cell.angle_beta   90.00
_cell.angle_gamma   90.00
#
_symmetry.space_group_name_H-M   'P 1'
#
loop_
_entity.id
_entity.type
_entity.pdbx_description
1 polymer ?
#
loop_
_entity_poly.entity_id
_entity_poly.type
_entity_poly.pdbx_seq_one_letter_code
_entity_poly.pdbx_strand_id
1 'polypeptide(L)'
;RSVLLTRDEEYTLARAIQLGAHVHKIKSEYESTHSKPLSKRQWATLAGLSSPNELRKVVSEYRSAKQELVASNMGLVHAVVKNYSRKAYYRGITIDELVQEGSLGLIRAAELFDPAKGLRFSTYATIWIKGVLSNSRVDEMVLVPQRERQIWNKIREVSKDVDDEDGRLSTDMIAKKLGLDKSSVEQNIQRMSSVNNMLSLDYQYASTTRSGETDGSKPFEALMADKSGSDADLAERAQFKADLVAGLVRNLNEREIQLIRLMYGMHDGHEYSVKDSAKIMGINRETARLLHHACLKKLREASNMESLQEYLLTVA
;
A
#
# COMPACT_ATOMS: atom_id res chain seq x y z
N ARG A 1 20.52 33.79 -5.49
CA ARG A 1 21.85 33.19 -5.19
C ARG A 1 21.96 33.12 -3.68
N SER A 2 21.96 31.93 -3.09
CA SER A 2 22.24 31.79 -1.66
C SER A 2 23.74 31.96 -1.42
N VAL A 3 24.10 32.67 -0.35
CA VAL A 3 25.48 32.86 0.07
C VAL A 3 25.88 31.64 0.90
N LEU A 4 27.11 31.16 0.71
CA LEU A 4 27.65 30.08 1.55
C LEU A 4 27.92 30.62 2.94
N LEU A 5 27.33 29.96 3.94
CA LEU A 5 27.49 30.33 5.34
C LEU A 5 28.90 30.00 5.84
N THR A 6 29.44 30.90 6.65
CA THR A 6 30.66 30.66 7.42
C THR A 6 30.37 29.73 8.61
N ARG A 7 31.42 29.22 9.25
CA ARG A 7 31.28 28.33 10.43
C ARG A 7 30.59 29.04 11.61
N ASP A 8 30.87 30.33 11.79
CA ASP A 8 30.31 31.10 12.90
C ASP A 8 28.84 31.44 12.65
N GLU A 9 28.46 31.72 11.40
CA GLU A 9 27.06 31.88 10.99
C GLU A 9 26.27 30.57 11.12
N GLU A 10 26.85 29.43 10.72
CA GLU A 10 26.25 28.11 10.94
C GLU A 10 25.98 27.88 12.44
N TYR A 11 26.91 28.29 13.31
CA TYR A 11 26.79 28.15 14.76
C TYR A 11 25.65 29.01 15.33
N THR A 12 25.58 30.29 14.94
CA THR A 12 24.56 31.22 15.45
C THR A 12 23.15 30.79 15.02
N LEU A 13 22.99 30.42 13.74
CA LEU A 13 21.74 29.92 13.20
C LEU A 13 21.31 28.61 13.88
N ALA A 14 22.23 27.65 14.03
CA ALA A 14 21.94 26.39 14.68
C ALA A 14 21.50 26.56 16.15
N ARG A 15 22.13 27.48 16.90
CA ARG A 15 21.74 27.78 18.28
C ARG A 15 20.33 28.37 18.36
N ALA A 16 19.98 29.29 17.46
CA ALA A 16 18.62 29.84 17.38
C ALA A 16 17.59 28.74 17.03
N ILE A 17 17.95 27.83 16.13
CA ILE A 17 17.09 26.69 15.75
C ILE A 17 16.85 25.76 16.94
N GLN A 18 17.90 25.43 17.70
CA GLN A 18 17.79 24.56 18.89
C GLN A 18 16.88 25.16 19.97
N LEU A 19 17.03 26.45 20.25
CA LEU A 19 16.17 27.15 21.22
C LEU A 19 14.70 27.09 20.78
N GLY A 20 14.42 27.40 19.51
CA GLY A 20 13.06 27.30 18.98
C GLY A 20 12.51 25.87 18.96
N ALA A 21 13.33 24.89 18.61
CA ALA A 21 12.94 23.47 18.61
C ALA A 21 12.59 22.99 20.02
N HIS A 22 13.35 23.40 21.04
CA HIS A 22 13.06 23.11 22.44
C HIS A 22 11.71 23.71 22.88
N VAL A 23 11.47 24.98 22.54
CA VAL A 23 10.21 25.67 22.83
C VAL A 23 9.01 24.99 22.15
N HIS A 24 9.16 24.55 20.90
CA HIS A 24 8.15 23.78 20.18
C HIS A 24 7.92 22.38 20.77
N LYS A 25 8.98 21.71 21.24
CA LYS A 25 8.89 20.41 21.90
C LYS A 25 8.05 20.48 23.17
N ILE A 26 8.29 21.49 24.03
CA ILE A 26 7.47 21.74 25.23
C ILE A 26 5.99 21.90 24.88
N LYS A 27 5.69 22.65 23.81
CA LYS A 27 4.32 22.82 23.33
C LYS A 27 3.71 21.48 22.93
N SER A 28 4.42 20.69 22.14
CA SER A 28 3.95 19.38 21.66
C SER A 28 3.69 18.41 22.81
N GLU A 29 4.57 18.37 23.82
CA GLU A 29 4.43 17.51 25.01
C GLU A 29 3.25 17.94 25.89
N TYR A 30 2.99 19.24 25.99
CA TYR A 30 1.83 19.74 26.70
C TYR A 30 0.52 19.34 26.00
N GLU A 31 0.44 19.55 24.68
CA GLU A 31 -0.74 19.25 23.86
C GLU A 31 -1.01 17.73 23.74
N SER A 32 0.02 16.87 23.82
CA SER A 32 -0.18 15.42 23.89
C SER A 32 -0.76 14.98 25.24
N THR A 33 -0.43 15.70 26.30
CA THR A 33 -0.86 15.36 27.68
C THR A 33 -2.21 15.99 28.02
N HIS A 34 -2.54 17.13 27.42
CA HIS A 34 -3.75 17.90 27.71
C HIS A 34 -4.54 18.16 26.41
N SER A 35 -5.81 17.80 26.38
CA SER A 35 -6.71 18.03 25.23
C SER A 35 -7.07 19.50 24.96
N LYS A 36 -6.38 20.47 25.59
CA LYS A 36 -6.64 21.91 25.44
C LYS A 36 -5.42 22.62 24.84
N PRO A 37 -5.62 23.61 23.94
CA PRO A 37 -4.52 24.35 23.33
C PRO A 37 -3.79 25.20 24.38
N LEU A 38 -2.46 25.19 24.31
CA LEU A 38 -1.59 25.91 25.25
C LEU A 38 -1.66 27.43 25.01
N SER A 39 -2.03 28.20 26.05
CA SER A 39 -2.06 29.67 25.96
C SER A 39 -0.64 30.24 25.81
N LYS A 40 -0.48 31.32 25.05
CA LYS A 40 0.83 31.98 24.82
C LYS A 40 1.53 32.39 26.13
N ARG A 41 0.77 32.76 27.17
CA ARG A 41 1.31 33.09 28.49
C ARG A 41 1.88 31.86 29.18
N GLN A 42 1.10 30.78 29.24
CA GLN A 42 1.52 29.51 29.82
C GLN A 42 2.70 28.90 29.05
N TRP A 43 2.71 29.02 27.72
CA TRP A 43 3.82 28.56 26.89
C TRP A 43 5.12 29.29 27.22
N ALA A 44 5.08 30.62 27.35
CA ALA A 44 6.25 31.40 27.75
C ALA A 44 6.75 30.97 29.15
N THR A 45 5.84 30.80 30.11
CA THR A 45 6.19 30.37 31.47
C THR A 45 6.83 28.98 31.49
N LEU A 46 6.26 28.00 30.78
CA LEU A 46 6.81 26.63 30.71
C LEU A 46 8.17 26.58 29.99
N ALA A 47 8.39 27.47 29.03
CA ALA A 47 9.67 27.61 28.34
C ALA A 47 10.74 28.39 29.14
N GLY A 48 10.41 28.89 30.34
CA GLY A 48 11.31 29.72 31.15
C GLY A 48 11.54 31.12 30.57
N LEU A 49 10.63 31.63 29.75
CA LEU A 49 10.69 32.96 29.14
C LEU A 49 9.91 33.98 29.98
N SER A 50 10.42 35.20 30.06
CA SER A 50 9.87 36.26 30.93
C SER A 50 8.57 36.84 30.38
N SER A 51 8.39 36.82 29.06
CA SER A 51 7.26 37.47 28.41
C SER A 51 6.73 36.73 27.17
N PRO A 52 5.42 36.79 26.87
CA PRO A 52 4.87 36.33 25.59
C PRO A 52 5.46 37.04 24.36
N ASN A 53 6.06 38.22 24.53
CA ASN A 53 6.76 38.93 23.45
C ASN A 53 8.12 38.28 23.14
N GLU A 54 8.85 37.83 24.16
CA GLU A 54 10.10 37.08 23.98
C GLU A 54 9.85 35.75 23.28
N LEU A 55 8.77 35.05 23.66
CA LEU A 55 8.33 33.85 22.97
C LEU A 55 8.08 34.09 21.47
N ARG A 56 7.41 35.19 21.12
CA ARG A 56 7.21 35.55 19.70
C ARG A 56 8.53 35.82 18.99
N LYS A 57 9.47 36.49 19.65
CA LYS A 57 10.80 36.76 19.10
C LYS A 57 11.56 35.46 18.82
N VAL A 58 11.63 34.56 19.79
CA VAL A 58 12.30 33.25 19.64
C VAL A 58 11.66 32.42 18.53
N VAL A 59 10.33 32.36 18.45
CA VAL A 59 9.64 31.62 17.38
C VAL A 59 9.87 32.25 16.00
N SER A 60 9.96 33.57 15.92
CA SER A 60 10.29 34.27 14.67
C SER A 60 11.74 34.00 14.25
N GLU A 61 12.68 34.14 15.19
CA GLU A 61 14.10 33.85 14.96
C GLU A 61 14.33 32.40 14.55
N TYR A 62 13.64 31.45 15.18
CA TYR A 62 13.64 30.04 14.78
C TYR A 62 13.26 29.84 13.32
N ARG A 63 12.16 30.46 12.88
CA ARG A 63 11.66 30.33 11.50
C ARG A 63 12.65 30.92 10.50
N SER A 64 13.12 32.14 10.76
CA SER A 64 14.08 32.82 9.90
C SER A 64 15.41 32.05 9.83
N ALA A 65 15.95 31.63 10.98
CA ALA A 65 17.21 30.91 11.04
C ALA A 65 17.13 29.55 10.33
N LYS A 66 16.02 28.82 10.52
CA LYS A 66 15.77 27.56 9.82
C LYS A 66 15.68 27.76 8.31
N GLN A 67 14.93 28.77 7.87
CA GLN A 67 14.79 29.08 6.45
C GLN A 67 16.13 29.44 5.82
N GLU A 68 16.93 30.27 6.50
CA GLU A 68 18.25 30.70 6.05
C GLU A 68 19.25 29.53 5.98
N LEU A 69 19.32 28.70 7.02
CA LEU A 69 20.21 27.54 7.06
C LEU A 69 19.84 26.53 5.96
N VAL A 70 18.56 26.26 5.74
CA VAL A 70 18.09 25.35 4.68
C VAL A 70 18.35 25.94 3.29
N ALA A 71 17.96 27.20 3.04
CA ALA A 71 18.14 27.86 1.75
C ALA A 71 19.61 27.95 1.33
N SER A 72 20.50 28.22 2.28
CA SER A 72 21.95 28.28 2.05
C SER A 72 22.55 26.93 1.67
N ASN A 73 21.92 25.83 2.09
CA ASN A 73 22.39 24.47 1.86
C ASN A 73 21.60 23.69 0.78
N MET A 74 20.68 24.33 0.05
CA MET A 74 19.94 23.67 -1.03
C MET A 74 20.85 23.11 -2.14
N GLY A 75 21.99 23.74 -2.39
CA GLY A 75 22.99 23.22 -3.34
C GLY A 75 23.56 21.85 -2.96
N LEU A 76 23.65 21.56 -1.65
CA LEU A 76 24.09 20.26 -1.15
C LEU A 76 23.09 19.16 -1.54
N VAL A 77 21.79 19.43 -1.44
CA VAL A 77 20.74 18.47 -1.83
C VAL A 77 20.89 18.09 -3.30
N HIS A 78 21.04 19.08 -4.18
CA HIS A 78 21.25 18.85 -5.61
C HIS A 78 22.51 18.02 -5.88
N ALA A 79 23.62 18.27 -5.16
CA ALA A 79 24.85 17.51 -5.29
C ALA A 79 24.69 16.03 -4.84
N VAL A 80 23.99 15.80 -3.73
CA VAL A 80 23.71 14.44 -3.23
C VAL A 80 22.75 13.71 -4.18
N VAL A 81 21.68 14.38 -4.61
CA VAL A 81 20.68 13.84 -5.54
C VAL A 81 21.31 13.51 -6.88
N LYS A 82 22.22 14.33 -7.43
CA LYS A 82 22.90 14.03 -8.70
C LYS A 82 23.66 12.70 -8.66
N ASN A 83 24.32 12.41 -7.55
CA ASN A 83 25.01 11.12 -7.35
C ASN A 83 24.02 9.96 -7.14
N TYR A 84 22.87 10.23 -6.52
CA TYR A 84 21.81 9.24 -6.29
C TYR A 84 21.02 8.93 -7.57
N SER A 85 20.75 9.94 -8.40
CA SER A 85 19.98 9.88 -9.64
C SER A 85 20.57 8.90 -10.64
N ARG A 86 21.91 8.72 -10.70
CA ARG A 86 22.52 7.65 -11.51
C ARG A 86 21.99 6.25 -11.20
N LYS A 87 21.51 6.00 -9.97
CA LYS A 87 20.86 4.73 -9.57
C LYS A 87 19.35 4.75 -9.76
N ALA A 88 18.72 5.92 -9.60
CA ALA A 88 17.27 6.09 -9.64
C ALA A 88 16.70 6.36 -11.05
N TYR A 89 17.50 6.83 -12.00
CA TYR A 89 17.08 7.10 -13.38
C TYR A 89 16.55 5.85 -14.08
N TYR A 90 17.09 4.68 -13.73
CA TYR A 90 16.60 3.37 -14.20
C TYR A 90 15.18 3.03 -13.75
N ARG A 91 14.58 3.82 -12.86
CA ARG A 91 13.26 3.56 -12.29
C ARG A 91 12.21 4.61 -12.66
N GLY A 92 12.59 5.65 -13.40
CA GLY A 92 11.64 6.66 -13.90
C GLY A 92 11.35 7.82 -12.95
N ILE A 93 12.00 7.88 -11.78
CA ILE A 93 11.87 9.01 -10.85
C ILE A 93 12.55 10.26 -11.41
N THR A 94 11.86 11.40 -11.35
CA THR A 94 12.42 12.69 -11.77
C THR A 94 13.44 13.22 -10.76
N ILE A 95 14.39 14.03 -11.23
CA ILE A 95 15.38 14.67 -10.34
C ILE A 95 14.68 15.61 -9.36
N ASP A 96 13.63 16.31 -9.81
CA ASP A 96 12.90 17.28 -8.98
C ASP A 96 12.21 16.60 -7.79
N GLU A 97 11.59 15.44 -7.99
CA GLU A 97 11.00 14.66 -6.89
C GLU A 97 12.06 14.22 -5.87
N LEU A 98 13.22 13.75 -6.34
CA LEU A 98 14.34 13.40 -5.46
C LEU A 98 14.86 14.63 -4.70
N VAL A 99 14.89 15.81 -5.32
CA VAL A 99 15.26 17.05 -4.65
C VAL A 99 14.24 17.41 -3.56
N GLN A 100 12.94 17.23 -3.80
CA GLN A 100 11.91 17.46 -2.79
C GLN A 100 12.08 16.51 -1.60
N GLU A 101 12.23 15.22 -1.85
CA GLU A 101 12.48 14.22 -0.79
C GLU A 101 13.78 14.52 -0.03
N GLY A 102 14.86 14.83 -0.75
CA GLY A 102 16.12 15.24 -0.14
C GLY A 102 16.01 16.51 0.70
N SER A 103 15.15 17.46 0.30
CA SER A 103 14.89 18.69 1.05
C SER A 103 14.23 18.41 2.40
N LEU A 104 13.35 17.41 2.49
CA LEU A 104 12.78 16.95 3.77
C LEU A 104 13.88 16.43 4.71
N GLY A 105 14.84 15.68 4.17
CA GLY A 105 16.02 15.25 4.91
C GLY A 105 16.88 16.41 5.41
N LEU A 106 17.10 17.42 4.56
CA LEU A 106 17.85 18.63 4.93
C LEU A 106 17.15 19.43 6.04
N ILE A 107 15.83 19.60 5.93
CA ILE A 107 15.00 20.27 6.94
C ILE A 107 15.12 19.55 8.27
N ARG A 108 15.06 18.22 8.27
CA ARG A 108 15.19 17.43 9.49
C ARG A 108 16.60 17.50 10.08
N ALA A 109 17.62 17.51 9.23
CA ALA A 109 19.00 17.73 9.65
C ALA A 109 19.17 19.08 10.35
N ALA A 110 18.57 20.15 9.81
CA ALA A 110 18.64 21.49 10.41
C ALA A 110 18.03 21.52 11.82
N GLU A 111 16.93 20.80 12.06
CA GLU A 111 16.28 20.74 13.39
C GLU A 111 17.10 19.99 14.44
N LEU A 112 17.83 18.95 14.03
CA LEU A 112 18.55 18.04 14.93
C LEU A 112 20.05 18.31 15.00
N PHE A 113 20.54 19.26 14.21
CA PHE A 113 21.96 19.59 14.16
C PHE A 113 22.43 20.18 15.49
N ASP A 114 23.61 19.72 15.94
CA ASP A 114 24.26 20.19 17.14
C ASP A 114 25.63 20.78 16.83
N PRO A 115 25.77 22.12 16.85
CA PRO A 115 27.02 22.78 16.50
C PRO A 115 28.11 22.60 17.57
N ALA A 116 27.75 22.22 18.81
CA ALA A 116 28.71 21.98 19.88
C ALA A 116 29.62 20.77 19.62
N LYS A 117 29.19 19.85 18.75
CA LYS A 117 29.97 18.66 18.35
C LYS A 117 31.13 18.97 17.40
N GLY A 118 31.28 20.23 16.97
CA GLY A 118 32.42 20.68 16.16
C GLY A 118 32.43 20.23 14.70
N LEU A 119 31.37 19.55 14.24
CA LEU A 119 31.19 19.10 12.85
C LEU A 119 30.52 20.20 12.02
N ARG A 120 30.88 20.29 10.73
CA ARG A 120 30.17 21.17 9.77
C ARG A 120 28.76 20.64 9.52
N PHE A 121 27.82 21.56 9.29
CA PHE A 121 26.43 21.20 9.01
C PHE A 121 26.31 20.30 7.77
N SER A 122 27.09 20.57 6.72
CA SER A 122 27.10 19.78 5.48
C SER A 122 27.40 18.30 5.69
N THR A 123 28.37 17.98 6.56
CA THR A 123 28.73 16.59 6.91
C THR A 123 27.56 15.87 7.56
N TYR A 124 26.88 16.52 8.50
CA TYR A 124 25.73 15.95 9.20
C TYR A 124 24.51 15.82 8.27
N ALA A 125 24.19 16.87 7.51
CA ALA A 125 23.05 16.92 6.59
C ALA A 125 23.15 15.85 5.50
N THR A 126 24.35 15.54 5.02
CA THR A 126 24.55 14.51 3.99
C THR A 126 24.02 13.14 4.41
N ILE A 127 24.15 12.77 5.69
CA ILE A 127 23.65 11.49 6.22
C ILE A 127 22.12 11.47 6.20
N TRP A 128 21.48 12.56 6.64
CA TRP A 128 20.03 12.68 6.62
C TRP A 128 19.45 12.67 5.21
N ILE A 129 20.05 13.43 4.28
CA ILE A 129 19.62 13.46 2.88
C ILE A 129 19.71 12.06 2.28
N LYS A 130 20.84 11.36 2.43
CA LYS A 130 21.00 9.98 1.93
C LYS A 130 20.00 9.01 2.57
N GLY A 131 19.77 9.13 3.88
CA GLY A 131 18.82 8.28 4.61
C GLY A 131 17.38 8.43 4.10
N VAL A 132 16.92 9.66 3.90
CA VAL A 132 15.58 9.93 3.35
C VAL A 132 15.48 9.43 1.91
N LEU A 133 16.46 9.74 1.06
CA LEU A 133 16.48 9.25 -0.32
C LEU A 133 16.46 7.72 -0.42
N SER A 134 17.17 7.02 0.47
CA SER A 134 17.20 5.55 0.51
C SER A 134 15.87 4.92 0.93
N ASN A 135 15.07 5.65 1.71
CA ASN A 135 13.74 5.22 2.17
C ASN A 135 12.59 5.84 1.35
N SER A 136 12.91 6.61 0.31
CA SER A 136 11.92 7.26 -0.54
C SER A 136 11.03 6.22 -1.24
N ARG A 137 9.75 6.56 -1.40
CA ARG A 137 8.71 5.73 -2.01
C ARG A 137 8.10 6.33 -3.26
N VAL A 138 8.70 7.41 -3.78
CA VAL A 138 8.19 8.15 -4.96
C VAL A 138 8.01 7.22 -6.18
N ASP A 139 8.87 6.22 -6.27
CA ASP A 139 8.95 5.25 -7.36
C ASP A 139 7.89 4.13 -7.33
N GLU A 140 7.26 3.93 -6.18
CA GLU A 140 6.53 2.69 -5.93
C GLU A 140 5.07 2.81 -6.32
N MET A 141 4.69 2.08 -7.37
CA MET A 141 3.27 1.90 -7.74
C MET A 141 2.49 1.14 -6.66
N VAL A 142 3.14 0.20 -5.98
CA VAL A 142 2.56 -0.57 -4.87
C VAL A 142 3.40 -0.39 -3.62
N LEU A 143 2.75 0.09 -2.55
CA LEU A 143 3.39 0.33 -1.26
C LEU A 143 3.80 -0.98 -0.59
N VAL A 144 5.10 -1.16 -0.41
CA VAL A 144 5.65 -2.30 0.34
C VAL A 144 6.00 -1.85 1.77
N PRO A 145 5.58 -2.60 2.81
CA PRO A 145 5.97 -2.31 4.19
C PRO A 145 7.49 -2.23 4.38
N GLN A 146 7.94 -1.32 5.25
CA GLN A 146 9.38 -1.08 5.46
C GLN A 146 10.14 -2.33 5.91
N ARG A 147 9.53 -3.16 6.77
CA ARG A 147 10.10 -4.43 7.24
C ARG A 147 10.43 -5.37 6.08
N GLU A 148 9.49 -5.54 5.15
CA GLU A 148 9.66 -6.41 3.99
C GLU A 148 10.78 -5.90 3.08
N ARG A 149 10.91 -4.57 2.92
CA ARG A 149 12.01 -3.96 2.14
C ARG A 149 13.37 -4.11 2.81
N GLN A 150 13.44 -3.99 4.14
CA GLN A 150 14.69 -4.22 4.88
C GLN A 150 15.16 -5.66 4.71
N ILE A 151 14.23 -6.62 4.77
CA ILE A 151 14.53 -8.04 4.51
C ILE A 151 15.03 -8.21 3.07
N TRP A 152 14.35 -7.62 2.09
CA TRP A 152 14.77 -7.66 0.68
C TRP A 152 16.17 -7.09 0.45
N ASN A 153 16.48 -5.94 1.04
CA ASN A 153 17.79 -5.32 0.90
C ASN A 153 18.90 -6.21 1.48
N LYS A 154 18.65 -6.85 2.63
CA LYS A 154 19.58 -7.83 3.22
C LYS A 154 19.74 -9.07 2.34
N ILE A 155 18.64 -9.60 1.79
CA ILE A 155 18.68 -10.71 0.82
C ILE A 155 19.54 -10.35 -0.38
N ARG A 156 19.36 -9.13 -0.92
CA ARG A 156 20.10 -8.64 -2.10
C ARG A 156 21.58 -8.38 -1.80
N GLU A 157 21.91 -7.96 -0.58
CA GLU A 157 23.30 -7.79 -0.14
C GLU A 157 24.00 -9.15 -0.07
N VAL A 158 23.39 -10.12 0.62
CA VAL A 158 23.89 -11.50 0.71
C VAL A 158 23.95 -12.17 -0.66
N SER A 159 23.01 -11.89 -1.57
CA SER A 159 23.03 -12.47 -2.92
C SER A 159 24.19 -11.93 -3.74
N LYS A 160 24.50 -10.64 -3.64
CA LYS A 160 25.63 -10.02 -4.34
C LYS A 160 26.96 -10.54 -3.86
N ASP A 161 27.14 -10.65 -2.54
CA ASP A 161 28.39 -11.12 -1.94
C ASP A 161 28.76 -12.55 -2.37
N VAL A 162 27.78 -13.36 -2.81
CA VAL A 162 28.01 -14.75 -3.25
C VAL A 162 27.97 -14.92 -4.76
N ASP A 163 27.24 -14.09 -5.51
CA ASP A 163 27.36 -14.05 -6.97
C ASP A 163 28.83 -13.78 -7.41
N ASP A 164 29.61 -13.11 -6.56
CA ASP A 164 31.05 -12.86 -6.78
C ASP A 164 31.97 -14.05 -6.42
N GLU A 165 31.51 -15.02 -5.60
CA GLU A 165 32.35 -16.14 -5.12
C GLU A 165 31.97 -17.52 -5.69
N ASP A 166 30.68 -17.88 -5.81
CA ASP A 166 30.26 -19.25 -6.20
C ASP A 166 28.77 -19.30 -6.61
N GLY A 167 28.40 -18.70 -7.74
CA GLY A 167 27.10 -18.93 -8.38
C GLY A 167 25.84 -18.58 -7.56
N ARG A 168 24.67 -18.90 -8.13
CA ARG A 168 23.36 -18.45 -7.60
C ARG A 168 23.01 -19.19 -6.30
N LEU A 169 22.89 -18.46 -5.20
CA LEU A 169 22.51 -19.00 -3.89
C LEU A 169 21.11 -19.66 -3.88
N SER A 170 21.02 -20.82 -3.21
CA SER A 170 19.73 -21.44 -2.86
C SER A 170 19.04 -20.67 -1.73
N THR A 171 17.69 -20.65 -1.73
CA THR A 171 16.88 -19.96 -0.71
C THR A 171 17.19 -20.43 0.71
N ASP A 172 17.57 -21.71 0.87
CA ASP A 172 17.95 -22.29 2.17
C ASP A 172 19.27 -21.70 2.72
N MET A 173 20.24 -21.42 1.85
CA MET A 173 21.52 -20.83 2.26
C MET A 173 21.35 -19.36 2.67
N ILE A 174 20.50 -18.62 1.95
CA ILE A 174 20.14 -17.24 2.29
C ILE A 174 19.44 -17.19 3.66
N ALA A 175 18.49 -18.09 3.89
CA ALA A 175 17.77 -18.21 5.16
C ALA A 175 18.73 -18.49 6.33
N LYS A 176 19.66 -19.45 6.17
CA LYS A 176 20.70 -19.77 7.17
C LYS A 176 21.63 -18.59 7.46
N LYS A 177 22.12 -17.88 6.43
CA LYS A 177 22.98 -16.70 6.61
C LYS A 177 22.26 -15.55 7.33
N LEU A 178 20.98 -15.35 7.04
CA LEU A 178 20.18 -14.27 7.63
C LEU A 178 19.55 -14.63 8.98
N GLY A 179 19.59 -15.90 9.40
CA GLY A 179 18.90 -16.39 10.59
C GLY A 179 17.38 -16.28 10.49
N LEU A 180 16.83 -16.39 9.28
CA LEU A 180 15.40 -16.28 8.99
C LEU A 180 14.84 -17.65 8.59
N ASP A 181 13.53 -17.82 8.75
CA ASP A 181 12.85 -19.01 8.26
C ASP A 181 12.80 -19.03 6.72
N LYS A 182 12.99 -20.21 6.13
CA LYS A 182 13.03 -20.40 4.67
C LYS A 182 11.73 -19.94 4.02
N SER A 183 10.58 -20.28 4.60
CA SER A 183 9.26 -19.86 4.09
C SER A 183 9.13 -18.34 4.08
N SER A 184 9.64 -17.67 5.10
CA SER A 184 9.61 -16.19 5.18
C SER A 184 10.47 -15.53 4.10
N VAL A 185 11.64 -16.10 3.80
CA VAL A 185 12.53 -15.62 2.72
C VAL A 185 11.87 -15.82 1.35
N GLU A 186 11.29 -17.00 1.10
CA GLU A 186 10.60 -17.31 -0.15
C GLU A 186 9.39 -16.41 -0.39
N GLN A 187 8.57 -16.19 0.64
CA GLN A 187 7.44 -15.26 0.55
C GLN A 187 7.89 -13.83 0.27
N ASN A 188 8.96 -13.37 0.93
CA ASN A 188 9.49 -12.02 0.69
C ASN A 188 9.99 -11.87 -0.74
N ILE A 189 10.77 -12.85 -1.24
CA ILE A 189 11.24 -12.87 -2.63
C ILE A 189 10.06 -12.87 -3.60
N GLN A 190 9.04 -13.69 -3.36
CA GLN A 190 7.86 -13.75 -4.22
C GLN A 190 7.12 -12.41 -4.26
N ARG A 191 6.84 -11.81 -3.10
CA ARG A 191 6.18 -10.49 -3.01
C ARG A 191 6.99 -9.41 -3.73
N MET A 192 8.29 -9.34 -3.48
CA MET A 192 9.17 -8.35 -4.11
C MET A 192 9.32 -8.59 -5.61
N SER A 193 9.35 -9.84 -6.06
CA SER A 193 9.33 -10.19 -7.48
C SER A 193 8.05 -9.72 -8.15
N SER A 194 6.88 -9.93 -7.52
CA SER A 194 5.60 -9.44 -8.03
C SER A 194 5.56 -7.92 -8.17
N VAL A 195 6.16 -7.19 -7.22
CA VAL A 195 6.26 -5.72 -7.27
C VAL A 195 7.23 -5.26 -8.36
N ASN A 196 8.38 -5.93 -8.50
CA ASN A 196 9.39 -5.54 -9.50
C ASN A 196 9.02 -5.95 -10.94
N ASN A 197 8.17 -6.96 -11.12
CA ASN A 197 7.73 -7.45 -12.44
C ASN A 197 6.43 -6.78 -12.91
N MET A 198 6.06 -5.63 -12.35
CA MET A 198 4.93 -4.85 -12.83
C MET A 198 5.23 -4.27 -14.21
N LEU A 199 4.32 -4.50 -15.15
CA LEU A 199 4.41 -4.02 -16.52
C LEU A 199 3.23 -3.09 -16.79
N SER A 200 3.45 -2.09 -17.64
CA SER A 200 2.35 -1.24 -18.10
C SER A 200 1.41 -2.06 -18.99
N LEU A 201 0.09 -1.91 -18.80
CA LEU A 201 -0.91 -2.50 -19.71
C LEU A 201 -0.82 -1.86 -21.11
N ASP A 202 -0.40 -0.60 -21.17
CA ASP A 202 -0.14 0.12 -22.43
C ASP A 202 1.16 -0.33 -23.10
N TYR A 203 1.94 -1.21 -22.45
CA TYR A 203 3.17 -1.72 -23.04
C TYR A 203 2.84 -2.55 -24.26
N GLN A 204 3.24 -2.03 -25.42
CA GLN A 204 3.09 -2.69 -26.70
C GLN A 204 4.23 -3.67 -26.92
N TYR A 205 3.90 -4.95 -27.03
CA TYR A 205 4.87 -5.97 -27.40
C TYR A 205 5.07 -5.93 -28.91
N ALA A 206 6.33 -5.81 -29.34
CA ALA A 206 6.71 -6.07 -30.71
C ALA A 206 6.71 -7.60 -30.92
N SER A 207 5.62 -8.16 -31.46
CA SER A 207 5.63 -9.55 -31.89
C SER A 207 6.35 -9.64 -33.23
N THR A 208 7.63 -10.00 -33.22
CA THR A 208 8.31 -10.44 -34.45
C THR A 208 7.89 -11.86 -34.75
N THR A 209 7.02 -12.03 -35.74
CA THR A 209 6.74 -13.34 -36.33
C THR A 209 8.04 -13.91 -36.92
N ARG A 210 8.20 -15.24 -36.89
CA ARG A 210 9.39 -15.94 -37.44
C ARG A 210 9.70 -15.61 -38.91
N SER A 211 8.71 -15.05 -39.60
CA SER A 211 8.72 -14.62 -41.00
C SER A 211 9.32 -13.23 -41.24
N GLY A 212 9.70 -12.47 -40.21
CA GLY A 212 10.28 -11.12 -40.35
C GLY A 212 9.28 -9.99 -40.65
N GLU A 213 8.00 -10.31 -40.87
CA GLU A 213 6.93 -9.31 -40.90
C GLU A 213 6.60 -8.85 -39.49
N THR A 214 6.74 -7.54 -39.26
CA THR A 214 6.28 -6.85 -38.05
C THR A 214 4.76 -6.72 -38.13
N ASP A 215 4.05 -7.72 -37.60
CA ASP A 215 2.63 -7.56 -37.32
C ASP A 215 2.48 -6.42 -36.29
N GLY A 216 1.58 -5.47 -36.55
CA GLY A 216 1.44 -4.26 -35.77
C GLY A 216 1.33 -4.56 -34.27
N SER A 217 1.93 -3.69 -33.45
CA SER A 217 1.90 -3.77 -31.99
C SER A 217 0.51 -4.14 -31.47
N LYS A 218 0.35 -5.35 -30.92
CA LYS A 218 -0.91 -5.77 -30.30
C LYS A 218 -0.94 -5.25 -28.86
N PRO A 219 -1.99 -4.49 -28.46
CA PRO A 219 -2.18 -4.11 -27.07
C PRO A 219 -2.26 -5.35 -26.17
N PHE A 220 -1.74 -5.25 -24.96
CA PHE A 220 -1.81 -6.33 -23.97
C PHE A 220 -3.27 -6.68 -23.60
N GLU A 221 -4.20 -5.73 -23.72
CA GLU A 221 -5.64 -5.93 -23.55
C GLU A 221 -6.20 -7.01 -24.47
N ALA A 222 -5.66 -7.18 -25.68
CA ALA A 222 -6.11 -8.22 -26.61
C ALA A 222 -5.75 -9.65 -26.14
N LEU A 223 -4.80 -9.79 -25.21
CA LEU A 223 -4.39 -11.07 -24.61
C LEU A 223 -5.17 -11.38 -23.33
N MET A 224 -5.71 -10.37 -22.66
CA MET A 224 -6.56 -10.52 -21.50
C MET A 224 -8.00 -10.73 -21.97
N ALA A 225 -8.29 -11.95 -22.44
CA ALA A 225 -9.67 -12.37 -22.63
C ALA A 225 -10.42 -12.19 -21.31
N ASP A 226 -11.42 -11.32 -21.32
CA ASP A 226 -12.19 -11.00 -20.13
C ASP A 226 -12.83 -12.29 -19.61
N LYS A 227 -12.59 -12.61 -18.34
CA LYS A 227 -13.21 -13.78 -17.68
C LYS A 227 -14.65 -13.46 -17.24
N SER A 228 -15.13 -12.25 -17.52
CA SER A 228 -16.55 -11.98 -17.51
C SER A 228 -17.16 -12.89 -18.58
N GLY A 229 -18.01 -13.83 -18.15
CA GLY A 229 -18.58 -14.84 -19.04
C GLY A 229 -19.17 -14.18 -20.29
N SER A 230 -19.11 -14.88 -21.41
CA SER A 230 -19.57 -14.32 -22.69
C SER A 230 -21.01 -13.81 -22.57
N ASP A 231 -21.43 -12.87 -23.42
CA ASP A 231 -22.83 -12.42 -23.47
C ASP A 231 -23.82 -13.59 -23.62
N ALA A 232 -23.38 -14.70 -24.23
CA ALA A 232 -24.15 -15.94 -24.31
C ALA A 232 -24.31 -16.62 -22.94
N ASP A 233 -23.24 -16.69 -22.14
CA ASP A 233 -23.27 -17.27 -20.79
C ASP A 233 -24.21 -16.48 -19.86
N LEU A 234 -24.28 -15.16 -20.05
CA LEU A 234 -25.20 -14.27 -19.33
C LEU A 234 -26.66 -14.52 -19.72
N ALA A 235 -26.94 -14.67 -21.01
CA ALA A 235 -28.28 -14.97 -21.50
C ALA A 235 -28.77 -16.35 -21.02
N GLU A 236 -27.93 -17.38 -21.11
CA GLU A 236 -28.24 -18.73 -20.61
C GLU A 236 -28.51 -18.73 -19.10
N ARG A 237 -27.69 -18.04 -18.31
CA ARG A 237 -27.90 -17.91 -16.85
C ARG A 237 -29.19 -17.19 -16.51
N ALA A 238 -29.59 -16.18 -17.29
CA ALA A 238 -30.84 -15.46 -17.09
C ALA A 238 -32.05 -16.36 -17.42
N GLN A 239 -31.98 -17.11 -18.52
CA GLN A 239 -33.02 -18.05 -18.93
C GLN A 239 -33.18 -19.19 -17.92
N PHE A 240 -32.07 -19.78 -17.47
CA PHE A 240 -32.06 -20.80 -16.43
C PHE A 240 -32.74 -20.33 -15.14
N LYS A 241 -32.44 -19.10 -14.69
CA LYS A 241 -33.10 -18.51 -13.50
C LYS A 241 -34.60 -18.35 -13.69
N ALA A 242 -35.05 -17.92 -14.87
CA ALA A 242 -36.47 -17.76 -15.17
C ALA A 242 -37.19 -19.12 -15.16
N ASP A 243 -36.61 -20.14 -15.79
CA ASP A 243 -37.17 -21.50 -15.85
C ASP A 243 -37.20 -22.17 -14.48
N LEU A 244 -36.16 -21.97 -13.66
CA LEU A 244 -36.14 -22.43 -12.26
C LEU A 244 -37.29 -21.81 -11.46
N VAL A 245 -37.47 -20.48 -11.54
CA VAL A 245 -38.55 -19.80 -10.79
C VAL A 245 -39.92 -20.27 -11.28
N ALA A 246 -40.11 -20.45 -12.58
CA ALA A 246 -41.34 -20.98 -13.15
C ALA A 246 -41.62 -22.43 -12.68
N GLY A 247 -40.59 -23.28 -12.65
CA GLY A 247 -40.66 -24.66 -12.17
C GLY A 247 -40.99 -24.75 -10.67
N LEU A 248 -40.45 -23.84 -9.86
CA LEU A 248 -40.77 -23.78 -8.43
C LEU A 248 -42.24 -23.37 -8.21
N VAL A 249 -42.73 -22.35 -8.92
CA VAL A 249 -44.11 -21.84 -8.74
C VAL A 249 -45.17 -22.86 -9.18
N ARG A 250 -44.88 -23.69 -10.18
CA ARG A 250 -45.83 -24.69 -10.68
C ARG A 250 -45.99 -25.92 -9.77
N ASN A 251 -44.95 -26.29 -9.03
CA ASN A 251 -44.88 -27.59 -8.33
C ASN A 251 -44.92 -27.48 -6.80
N LEU A 252 -44.73 -26.29 -6.23
CA LEU A 252 -44.66 -26.05 -4.79
C LEU A 252 -45.70 -25.03 -4.35
N ASN A 253 -46.14 -25.16 -3.11
CA ASN A 253 -46.99 -24.16 -2.47
C ASN A 253 -46.17 -22.92 -2.03
N GLU A 254 -46.81 -21.77 -1.81
CA GLU A 254 -46.13 -20.53 -1.42
C GLU A 254 -45.18 -20.68 -0.22
N ARG A 255 -45.61 -21.43 0.80
CA ARG A 255 -44.77 -21.73 1.99
C ARG A 255 -43.56 -22.59 1.65
N GLU A 256 -43.71 -23.53 0.72
CA GLU A 256 -42.64 -24.41 0.24
C GLU A 256 -41.62 -23.63 -0.62
N ILE A 257 -42.12 -22.76 -1.50
CA ILE A 257 -41.30 -21.85 -2.32
C ILE A 257 -40.47 -20.92 -1.41
N GLN A 258 -41.09 -20.37 -0.36
CA GLN A 258 -40.40 -19.47 0.56
C GLN A 258 -39.25 -20.18 1.30
N LEU A 259 -39.46 -21.42 1.74
CA LEU A 259 -38.40 -22.22 2.36
C LEU A 259 -37.21 -22.46 1.42
N ILE A 260 -37.50 -22.84 0.16
CA ILE A 260 -36.49 -23.13 -0.86
C ILE A 260 -35.75 -21.85 -1.28
N ARG A 261 -36.45 -20.71 -1.43
CA ARG A 261 -35.82 -19.42 -1.73
C ARG A 261 -34.86 -18.96 -0.64
N LEU A 262 -35.20 -19.17 0.63
CA LEU A 262 -34.33 -18.85 1.76
C LEU A 262 -33.12 -19.80 1.80
N MET A 263 -33.34 -21.11 1.70
CA MET A 263 -32.24 -22.06 1.83
C MET A 263 -31.17 -21.91 0.74
N TYR A 264 -31.57 -21.67 -0.51
CA TYR A 264 -30.64 -21.54 -1.65
C TYR A 264 -30.33 -20.08 -2.00
N GLY A 265 -30.68 -19.12 -1.14
CA GLY A 265 -30.34 -17.71 -1.35
C GLY A 265 -30.88 -17.09 -2.63
N MET A 266 -32.01 -17.57 -3.16
CA MET A 266 -32.59 -17.07 -4.42
C MET A 266 -33.23 -15.68 -4.28
N HIS A 267 -33.38 -15.17 -3.06
CA HIS A 267 -33.90 -13.83 -2.78
C HIS A 267 -32.76 -12.81 -2.55
N ASP A 268 -31.84 -13.12 -1.62
CA ASP A 268 -30.80 -12.17 -1.16
C ASP A 268 -29.36 -12.60 -1.49
N GLY A 269 -29.17 -13.70 -2.23
CA GLY A 269 -27.84 -14.26 -2.53
C GLY A 269 -27.17 -15.00 -1.37
N HIS A 270 -27.83 -15.09 -0.21
CA HIS A 270 -27.31 -15.75 0.99
C HIS A 270 -28.06 -17.05 1.29
N GLU A 271 -27.31 -18.15 1.42
CA GLU A 271 -27.85 -19.46 1.81
C GLU A 271 -28.11 -19.51 3.32
N TYR A 272 -29.34 -19.86 3.71
CA TYR A 272 -29.70 -20.01 5.12
C TYR A 272 -29.73 -21.49 5.53
N SER A 273 -29.20 -21.78 6.73
CA SER A 273 -29.29 -23.13 7.29
C SER A 273 -30.74 -23.50 7.60
N VAL A 274 -31.09 -24.80 7.61
CA VAL A 274 -32.46 -25.27 7.97
C VAL A 274 -32.92 -24.71 9.33
N LYS A 275 -31.98 -24.51 10.26
CA LYS A 275 -32.27 -23.92 11.58
C LYS A 275 -32.63 -22.44 11.47
N ASP A 276 -31.96 -21.70 10.61
CA ASP A 276 -32.18 -20.25 10.44
C ASP A 276 -33.40 -19.99 9.58
N SER A 277 -33.61 -20.77 8.51
CA SER A 277 -34.85 -20.74 7.73
C SER A 277 -36.08 -21.08 8.59
N ALA A 278 -35.96 -22.06 9.50
CA ALA A 278 -37.04 -22.41 10.43
C ALA A 278 -37.41 -21.26 11.38
N LYS A 279 -36.40 -20.53 11.89
CA LYS A 279 -36.62 -19.34 12.72
C LYS A 279 -37.30 -18.21 11.94
N ILE A 280 -36.83 -17.94 10.72
CA ILE A 280 -37.40 -16.90 9.85
C ILE A 280 -38.86 -17.21 9.50
N MET A 281 -39.17 -18.48 9.28
CA MET A 281 -40.52 -18.94 8.96
C MET A 281 -41.42 -19.18 10.19
N GLY A 282 -40.90 -19.03 11.41
CA GLY A 282 -41.66 -19.26 12.65
C GLY A 282 -42.09 -20.71 12.87
N ILE A 283 -41.35 -21.68 12.33
CA ILE A 283 -41.66 -23.12 12.41
C ILE A 283 -40.57 -23.90 13.17
N ASN A 284 -40.91 -25.10 13.63
CA ASN A 284 -39.93 -25.99 14.24
C ASN A 284 -38.90 -26.48 13.22
N ARG A 285 -37.65 -26.67 13.69
CA ARG A 285 -36.52 -27.15 12.88
C ARG A 285 -36.83 -28.47 12.18
N GLU A 286 -37.48 -29.39 12.87
CA GLU A 286 -37.84 -30.71 12.33
C GLU A 286 -38.91 -30.59 11.25
N THR A 287 -39.88 -29.69 11.44
CA THR A 287 -40.91 -29.37 10.44
C THR A 287 -40.29 -28.77 9.18
N ALA A 288 -39.34 -27.83 9.32
CA ALA A 288 -38.60 -27.27 8.18
C ALA A 288 -37.80 -28.35 7.43
N ARG A 289 -37.17 -29.30 8.15
CA ARG A 289 -36.45 -30.42 7.54
C ARG A 289 -37.36 -31.34 6.74
N LEU A 290 -38.52 -31.71 7.31
CA LEU A 290 -39.51 -32.55 6.65
C LEU A 290 -40.10 -31.85 5.43
N LEU A 291 -40.41 -30.55 5.56
CA LEU A 291 -40.92 -29.73 4.47
C LEU A 291 -39.89 -29.65 3.33
N HIS A 292 -38.62 -29.39 3.64
CA HIS A 292 -37.54 -29.38 2.64
C HIS A 292 -37.41 -30.71 1.90
N HIS A 293 -37.44 -31.83 2.61
CA HIS A 293 -37.38 -33.16 1.99
C HIS A 293 -38.61 -33.43 1.10
N ALA A 294 -39.80 -33.05 1.54
CA ALA A 294 -41.02 -33.16 0.75
C ALA A 294 -40.96 -32.29 -0.52
N CYS A 295 -40.44 -31.06 -0.41
CA CYS A 295 -40.21 -30.17 -1.54
C CYS A 295 -39.29 -30.84 -2.57
N LEU A 296 -38.10 -31.29 -2.17
CA LEU A 296 -37.16 -31.93 -3.09
C LEU A 296 -37.72 -33.20 -3.73
N LYS A 297 -38.54 -33.96 -3.01
CA LYS A 297 -39.24 -35.13 -3.56
C LYS A 297 -40.25 -34.72 -4.64
N LYS A 298 -41.10 -33.72 -4.37
CA LYS A 298 -42.05 -33.17 -5.36
C LYS A 298 -41.36 -32.64 -6.60
N LEU A 299 -40.25 -31.93 -6.42
CA LEU A 299 -39.47 -31.38 -7.53
C LEU A 299 -38.83 -32.49 -8.38
N ARG A 300 -38.37 -33.57 -7.75
CA ARG A 300 -37.80 -34.73 -8.46
C ARG A 300 -38.84 -35.52 -9.25
N GLU A 301 -40.07 -35.60 -8.77
CA GLU A 301 -41.17 -36.34 -9.40
C GLU A 301 -41.91 -35.54 -10.49
N ALA A 302 -41.64 -34.24 -10.61
CA ALA A 302 -42.29 -33.36 -11.60
C ALA A 302 -41.65 -33.51 -12.99
N SER A 303 -42.44 -33.92 -13.99
CA SER A 303 -42.00 -34.07 -15.39
C SER A 303 -41.45 -32.77 -15.99
N ASN A 304 -41.94 -31.61 -15.54
CA ASN A 304 -41.50 -30.29 -16.01
C ASN A 304 -40.09 -29.89 -15.54
N MET A 305 -39.44 -30.69 -14.67
CA MET A 305 -38.06 -30.47 -14.26
C MET A 305 -37.04 -31.22 -15.11
N GLU A 306 -37.48 -32.08 -16.03
CA GLU A 306 -36.57 -32.76 -16.97
C GLU A 306 -35.88 -31.74 -17.89
N SER A 307 -36.56 -30.67 -18.29
CA SER A 307 -35.95 -29.58 -19.09
C SER A 307 -34.86 -28.80 -18.33
N LEU A 308 -34.86 -28.81 -17.00
CA LEU A 308 -33.79 -28.20 -16.21
C LEU A 308 -32.50 -29.02 -16.22
N GLN A 309 -32.56 -30.29 -16.63
CA GLN A 309 -31.37 -31.13 -16.80
C GLN A 309 -30.56 -30.74 -18.04
N GLU A 310 -31.18 -30.13 -19.05
CA GLU A 310 -30.48 -29.63 -20.25
C GLU A 310 -29.44 -28.57 -19.89
N TYR A 311 -29.72 -27.73 -18.88
CA TYR A 311 -28.78 -26.73 -18.36
C TYR A 311 -27.59 -27.33 -17.58
N LEU A 312 -27.64 -28.61 -17.17
CA LEU A 312 -26.47 -29.28 -16.59
C LEU A 312 -25.45 -29.70 -17.65
N LEU A 313 -25.89 -29.87 -18.90
CA LEU A 313 -25.03 -30.25 -20.03
C LEU A 313 -24.30 -29.04 -20.63
N THR A 314 -24.83 -27.83 -20.47
CA THR A 314 -24.21 -26.59 -20.99
C THR A 314 -23.18 -25.98 -20.04
N VAL A 315 -23.21 -26.33 -18.76
CA VAL A 315 -22.30 -25.82 -17.71
C VAL A 315 -21.03 -26.68 -17.55
N ALA A 316 -20.96 -27.85 -18.18
CA ALA A 316 -19.81 -28.77 -18.17
C ALA A 316 -18.93 -28.61 -19.41
#